data_AF-A0AAD6L2E1-F1
#
_entry.id   AF-A0AAD6L2E1-F1
#
_cell.length_a   1.000
_cell.length_b   1.000
_cell.length_c   1.000
_cell.angle_alpha   90.00
_cell.angle_beta   90.00
_cell.angle_gamma   90.00
#
_symmetry.space_group_name_H-M   'P 1'
#
loop_
_entity.id
_entity.type
_entity.pdbx_description
1 polymer ?
#
loop_
_entity_poly.entity_id
_entity_poly.type
_entity_poly.pdbx_seq_one_letter_code
_entity_poly.pdbx_strand_id
1 'polypeptide(L)'
;MQGKDPVEVIREALAETLVFYYPFAGRLREGHNRKLMVECTGEGILFIEADADVTLEQFGDPLQPPFPCLEELLFDVPGSAGVTRLKCGGFLFGLRLNHTMSDGSGLAQFLTAVGEMARGATAPSVPAVWERYVLNARNPPRVTCTHREYEEIADNKATIIPPDDMAHRSFFFGPSEISALRKLIPPHLSHCSTFEILTACLWICRTIALQPDPTAEMRIICLVNARGKFNPPLLPRGYYGNGFGAPAAVATAGELFKKPIGYALELGKALFYSSRDLHSVGLETSGT
;
A
#
# COMPACT_ATOMS: atom_id res chain seq x y z
N MET A 1 22.21 -13.93 -11.26
CA MET A 1 22.37 -13.05 -12.44
C MET A 1 23.84 -12.80 -12.79
N GLN A 2 24.76 -13.73 -12.50
CA GLN A 2 26.19 -13.46 -12.75
C GLN A 2 26.45 -13.47 -14.26
N GLY A 3 26.81 -12.32 -14.83
CA GLY A 3 27.12 -12.15 -16.25
C GLY A 3 25.91 -12.00 -17.20
N LYS A 4 24.68 -11.85 -16.69
CA LYS A 4 23.49 -11.55 -17.52
C LYS A 4 23.05 -10.12 -17.32
N ASP A 5 22.62 -9.47 -18.40
CA ASP A 5 22.06 -8.13 -18.37
C ASP A 5 20.71 -8.13 -17.59
N PRO A 6 20.55 -7.31 -16.53
CA PRO A 6 19.30 -7.25 -15.77
C PRO A 6 18.09 -6.85 -16.65
N VAL A 7 18.30 -6.08 -17.72
CA VAL A 7 17.22 -5.68 -18.62
C VAL A 7 16.60 -6.89 -19.31
N GLU A 8 17.42 -7.74 -19.93
CA GLU A 8 16.93 -8.95 -20.61
C GLU A 8 16.21 -9.88 -19.64
N VAL A 9 16.83 -10.14 -18.48
CA VAL A 9 16.28 -11.05 -17.46
C VAL A 9 14.93 -10.56 -16.94
N ILE A 10 14.81 -9.28 -16.58
CA ILE A 10 13.58 -8.75 -16.00
C ILE A 10 12.49 -8.60 -17.06
N ARG A 11 12.85 -8.20 -18.29
CA ARG A 11 11.91 -8.10 -19.41
C ARG A 11 11.28 -9.46 -19.74
N GLU A 12 12.09 -10.51 -19.86
CA GLU A 12 11.62 -11.88 -20.10
C GLU A 12 10.74 -12.38 -18.95
N ALA A 13 11.19 -12.20 -17.71
CA ALA A 13 10.44 -12.59 -16.52
C ALA A 13 9.08 -11.89 -16.42
N LEU A 14 9.02 -10.59 -16.75
CA LEU A 14 7.76 -9.85 -16.80
C LEU A 14 6.83 -10.39 -17.90
N ALA A 15 7.35 -10.65 -19.10
CA ALA A 15 6.56 -11.20 -20.20
C ALA A 15 5.92 -12.55 -19.83
N GLU A 16 6.70 -13.45 -19.22
CA GLU A 16 6.21 -14.75 -18.72
C GLU A 16 5.18 -14.57 -17.59
N THR A 17 5.46 -13.66 -16.65
CA THR A 17 4.55 -13.39 -15.52
C THR A 17 3.22 -12.83 -16.00
N LEU A 18 3.22 -11.96 -17.02
CA LEU A 18 2.00 -11.36 -17.58
C LEU A 18 1.05 -12.39 -18.20
N VAL A 19 1.48 -13.60 -18.51
CA VAL A 19 0.57 -14.68 -18.91
C VAL A 19 -0.36 -15.06 -17.75
N PHE A 20 0.18 -15.16 -16.54
CA PHE A 20 -0.58 -15.48 -15.32
C PHE A 20 -1.30 -14.25 -14.74
N TYR A 21 -0.73 -13.07 -14.99
CA TYR A 21 -1.25 -11.78 -14.54
C TYR A 21 -1.77 -10.92 -15.71
N TYR A 22 -2.48 -11.57 -16.64
CA TYR A 22 -2.93 -10.99 -17.91
C TYR A 22 -3.70 -9.66 -17.81
N PRO A 23 -4.46 -9.34 -16.74
CA PRO A 23 -5.12 -8.03 -16.65
C PRO A 23 -4.14 -6.86 -16.61
N PHE A 24 -2.88 -7.05 -16.20
CA PHE A 24 -1.88 -5.98 -16.28
C PHE A 24 -1.45 -5.63 -17.70
N ALA A 25 -1.64 -6.55 -18.65
CA ALA A 25 -1.44 -6.28 -20.08
C ALA A 25 -2.68 -5.64 -20.74
N GLY A 26 -3.76 -5.42 -19.98
CA GLY A 26 -5.00 -4.82 -20.48
C GLY A 26 -5.05 -3.29 -20.36
N ARG A 27 -6.23 -2.73 -20.59
CA ARG A 27 -6.52 -1.29 -20.45
C ARG A 27 -7.70 -1.08 -19.51
N LEU A 28 -7.53 -0.17 -18.56
CA LEU A 28 -8.62 0.23 -17.67
C LEU A 28 -9.65 1.03 -18.47
N ARG A 29 -10.92 0.65 -18.36
CA ARG A 29 -12.05 1.30 -19.01
C ARG A 29 -13.14 1.56 -17.98
N GLU A 30 -13.89 2.64 -18.15
CA GLU A 30 -15.12 2.85 -17.43
C GLU A 30 -16.28 2.21 -18.21
N GLY A 31 -16.98 1.28 -17.57
CA GLY A 31 -18.15 0.59 -18.09
C GLY A 31 -19.47 1.17 -17.58
N HIS A 32 -20.53 0.38 -17.63
CA HIS A 32 -21.85 0.81 -17.18
C HIS A 32 -21.88 1.16 -15.69
N ASN A 33 -22.68 2.15 -15.31
CA ASN A 33 -22.78 2.68 -13.94
C ASN A 33 -21.43 3.13 -13.34
N ARG A 34 -20.52 3.64 -14.18
CA ARG A 34 -19.17 4.10 -13.79
C ARG A 34 -18.26 3.00 -13.21
N LYS A 35 -18.60 1.74 -13.41
CA LYS A 35 -17.77 0.63 -12.94
C LYS A 35 -16.50 0.55 -13.76
N LEU A 36 -15.35 0.53 -13.11
CA LEU A 36 -14.09 0.28 -13.79
C LEU A 36 -13.98 -1.19 -14.19
N MET A 37 -13.47 -1.46 -15.39
CA MET A 37 -13.27 -2.79 -15.96
C MET A 37 -11.91 -2.84 -16.66
N VAL A 38 -11.39 -4.03 -16.90
CA VAL A 38 -10.10 -4.21 -17.59
C VAL A 38 -10.33 -4.89 -18.92
N GLU A 39 -10.15 -4.14 -19.99
CA GLU A 39 -10.17 -4.65 -21.36
C GLU A 39 -8.86 -5.40 -21.62
N CYS A 40 -8.90 -6.73 -21.57
CA CYS A 40 -7.71 -7.58 -21.72
C CYS A 40 -7.40 -7.81 -23.21
N THR A 41 -6.83 -6.80 -23.86
CA THR A 41 -6.50 -6.80 -25.30
C THR A 41 -5.22 -7.54 -25.66
N GLY A 42 -4.38 -7.87 -24.67
CA GLY A 42 -3.08 -8.51 -24.89
C GLY A 42 -2.04 -7.57 -25.52
N GLU A 43 -2.27 -6.26 -25.50
CA GLU A 43 -1.32 -5.25 -26.02
C GLU A 43 -0.01 -5.17 -25.21
N GLY A 44 0.03 -5.78 -24.03
CA GLY A 44 1.20 -5.78 -23.16
C GLY A 44 1.38 -4.47 -22.40
N ILE A 45 2.56 -4.34 -21.80
CA ILE A 45 3.00 -3.16 -21.05
C ILE A 45 4.19 -2.51 -21.76
N LEU A 46 4.39 -1.21 -21.53
CA LEU A 46 5.62 -0.54 -21.96
C LEU A 46 6.78 -0.98 -21.04
N PHE A 47 7.85 -1.50 -21.62
CA PHE A 47 9.09 -1.79 -20.90
C PHE A 47 10.17 -0.76 -21.30
N ILE A 48 10.74 -0.07 -20.31
CA ILE A 48 11.73 0.98 -20.50
C ILE A 48 13.10 0.48 -20.09
N GLU A 49 14.07 0.70 -20.97
CA GLU A 49 15.49 0.43 -20.75
C GLU A 49 16.23 1.77 -20.67
N ALA A 50 17.06 1.94 -19.64
CA ALA A 50 17.85 3.14 -19.43
C ALA A 50 19.22 2.83 -18.81
N ASP A 51 20.14 3.76 -18.95
CA ASP A 51 21.46 3.75 -18.32
C ASP A 51 21.68 5.08 -17.60
N ALA A 52 22.26 5.04 -16.41
CA ALA A 52 22.60 6.23 -15.63
C ALA A 52 24.08 6.22 -15.23
N ASP A 53 24.77 7.34 -15.46
CA ASP A 53 26.18 7.54 -15.08
C ASP A 53 26.33 7.88 -13.60
N VAL A 54 25.69 7.07 -12.74
CA VAL A 54 25.73 7.17 -11.28
C VAL A 54 25.94 5.78 -10.67
N THR A 55 26.56 5.73 -9.50
CA THR A 55 26.76 4.51 -8.72
C THR A 55 25.80 4.45 -7.53
N LEU A 56 25.58 3.24 -6.97
CA LEU A 56 24.71 3.08 -5.80
C LEU A 56 25.23 3.85 -4.57
N GLU A 57 26.54 3.93 -4.40
CA GLU A 57 27.19 4.61 -3.27
C GLU A 57 26.90 6.12 -3.27
N GLN A 58 26.63 6.71 -4.43
CA GLN A 58 26.26 8.12 -4.54
C GLN A 58 24.87 8.42 -3.97
N PHE A 59 24.03 7.40 -3.74
CA PHE A 59 22.75 7.52 -3.04
C PHE A 59 22.88 7.34 -1.52
N GLY A 60 24.09 7.10 -1.01
CA GLY A 60 24.38 6.93 0.41
C GLY A 60 24.52 5.46 0.85
N ASP A 61 25.20 5.27 1.99
CA ASP A 61 25.38 3.97 2.64
C ASP A 61 25.13 4.11 4.17
N PRO A 62 24.04 3.54 4.72
CA PRO A 62 23.02 2.76 4.02
C PRO A 62 22.15 3.63 3.10
N LEU A 63 21.56 3.02 2.07
CA LEU A 63 20.59 3.63 1.18
C LEU A 63 19.36 4.10 1.97
N GLN A 64 19.12 5.42 2.02
CA GLN A 64 18.02 6.02 2.78
C GLN A 64 17.19 6.97 1.91
N PRO A 65 15.85 6.84 1.89
CA PRO A 65 15.00 7.82 1.24
C PRO A 65 15.04 9.19 1.97
N PRO A 66 14.80 10.32 1.28
CA PRO A 66 14.52 10.42 -0.16
C PRO A 66 15.77 10.16 -1.00
N PHE A 67 15.61 9.40 -2.08
CA PHE A 67 16.72 9.12 -3.01
C PHE A 67 16.94 10.34 -3.92
N PRO A 68 18.17 10.88 -4.01
CA PRO A 68 18.50 11.93 -4.95
C PRO A 68 18.11 11.55 -6.38
N CYS A 69 17.55 12.51 -7.14
CA CYS A 69 17.22 12.34 -8.56
C CYS A 69 16.27 11.16 -8.87
N LEU A 70 15.45 10.70 -7.92
CA LEU A 70 14.53 9.57 -8.12
C LEU A 70 13.61 9.76 -9.33
N GLU A 71 13.13 10.98 -9.54
CA GLU A 71 12.26 11.35 -10.67
C GLU A 71 12.99 11.31 -12.02
N GLU A 72 14.30 11.50 -12.05
CA GLU A 72 15.12 11.42 -13.26
C GLU A 72 15.52 9.96 -13.56
N LEU A 73 15.62 9.13 -12.51
CA LEU A 73 16.06 7.74 -12.59
C LEU A 73 14.92 6.76 -12.86
N LEU A 74 13.69 7.16 -12.55
CA LEU A 74 12.48 6.41 -12.79
C LEU A 74 11.64 7.10 -13.86
N PHE A 75 11.09 6.31 -14.77
CA PHE A 75 10.16 6.80 -15.78
C PHE A 75 8.76 7.03 -15.16
N ASP A 76 8.14 8.14 -15.57
CA ASP A 76 6.73 8.42 -15.26
C ASP A 76 5.85 8.15 -16.50
N VAL A 77 5.64 6.86 -16.78
CA VAL A 77 4.69 6.44 -17.81
C VAL A 77 3.65 5.50 -17.19
N PRO A 78 2.33 5.78 -17.33
CA PRO A 78 1.30 4.90 -16.79
C PRO A 78 1.40 3.47 -17.34
N GLY A 79 1.34 2.49 -16.44
CA GLY A 79 1.34 1.07 -16.83
C GLY A 79 2.67 0.57 -17.40
N SER A 80 3.78 1.26 -17.12
CA SER A 80 5.11 0.82 -17.57
C SER A 80 5.90 0.13 -16.46
N ALA A 81 6.88 -0.66 -16.89
CA ALA A 81 7.95 -1.18 -16.04
C ALA A 81 9.28 -0.92 -16.75
N GLY A 82 10.40 -1.17 -16.07
CA GLY A 82 11.68 -0.88 -16.68
C GLY A 82 12.84 -0.92 -15.71
N VAL A 83 14.03 -0.90 -16.30
CA VAL A 83 15.30 -1.09 -15.61
C VAL A 83 16.25 0.02 -16.02
N THR A 84 16.87 0.66 -15.02
CA THR A 84 17.94 1.63 -15.21
C THR A 84 19.25 1.00 -14.73
N ARG A 85 20.20 0.75 -15.62
CA ARG A 85 21.53 0.23 -15.28
C ARG A 85 22.38 1.34 -14.69
N LEU A 86 23.18 1.01 -13.68
CA LEU A 86 24.06 1.94 -12.98
C LEU A 86 25.51 1.66 -13.33
N LYS A 87 26.35 2.69 -13.24
CA LYS A 87 27.79 2.63 -13.58
C LYS A 87 28.55 1.55 -12.80
N CYS A 88 28.14 1.26 -11.57
CA CYS A 88 28.75 0.24 -10.73
C CYS A 88 28.30 -1.20 -11.03
N GLY A 89 27.49 -1.42 -12.06
CA GLY A 89 26.89 -2.72 -12.39
C GLY A 89 25.64 -3.06 -11.56
N GLY A 90 25.25 -2.19 -10.63
CA GLY A 90 23.93 -2.22 -10.01
C GLY A 90 22.82 -1.81 -10.99
N PHE A 91 21.57 -1.93 -10.56
CA PHE A 91 20.43 -1.47 -11.36
C PHE A 91 19.27 -1.03 -10.47
N LEU A 92 18.39 -0.20 -11.02
CA LEU A 92 17.12 0.19 -10.45
C LEU A 92 16.01 -0.49 -11.24
N PHE A 93 14.98 -0.98 -10.54
CA PHE A 93 13.77 -1.51 -11.17
C PHE A 93 12.58 -0.62 -10.82
N GLY A 94 11.97 -0.03 -11.84
CA GLY A 94 10.78 0.79 -11.72
C GLY A 94 9.53 0.03 -12.16
N LEU A 95 8.43 0.21 -11.44
CA LEU A 95 7.12 -0.33 -11.80
C LEU A 95 6.03 0.71 -11.53
N ARG A 96 5.28 1.09 -12.57
CA ARG A 96 4.11 1.97 -12.49
C ARG A 96 2.85 1.13 -12.60
N LEU A 97 2.16 0.98 -11.48
CA LEU A 97 0.96 0.17 -11.37
C LEU A 97 -0.24 1.03 -10.99
N ASN A 98 -1.37 0.83 -11.67
CA ASN A 98 -2.61 1.48 -11.28
C ASN A 98 -3.21 0.80 -10.04
N HIS A 99 -3.34 1.54 -8.94
CA HIS A 99 -3.79 1.00 -7.65
C HIS A 99 -5.21 0.40 -7.69
N THR A 100 -6.04 0.75 -8.67
CA THR A 100 -7.35 0.08 -8.88
C THR A 100 -7.19 -1.41 -9.23
N MET A 101 -6.03 -1.81 -9.74
CA MET A 101 -5.74 -3.17 -10.17
C MET A 101 -5.32 -4.08 -9.01
N SER A 102 -4.59 -3.57 -8.01
CA SER A 102 -4.13 -4.35 -6.86
C SER A 102 -3.77 -3.49 -5.67
N ASP A 103 -3.93 -4.06 -4.47
CA ASP A 103 -3.36 -3.50 -3.24
C ASP A 103 -1.89 -3.89 -3.06
N GLY A 104 -1.27 -3.44 -1.97
CA GLY A 104 0.13 -3.76 -1.66
C GLY A 104 0.41 -5.26 -1.52
N SER A 105 -0.55 -6.07 -1.08
CA SER A 105 -0.38 -7.53 -1.03
C SER A 105 -0.41 -8.16 -2.42
N GLY A 106 -1.31 -7.68 -3.29
CA GLY A 106 -1.33 -8.07 -4.70
C GLY A 106 -0.06 -7.65 -5.44
N LEU A 107 0.48 -6.46 -5.17
CA LEU A 107 1.77 -6.02 -5.73
C LEU A 107 2.91 -6.94 -5.27
N ALA A 108 2.99 -7.27 -3.97
CA ALA A 108 3.99 -8.19 -3.45
C ALA A 108 3.88 -9.58 -4.09
N GLN A 109 2.67 -10.10 -4.28
CA GLN A 109 2.43 -11.37 -4.96
C GLN A 109 2.90 -11.34 -6.42
N PHE A 110 2.61 -10.26 -7.15
CA PHE A 110 3.08 -10.08 -8.53
C PHE A 110 4.60 -10.00 -8.62
N LEU A 111 5.25 -9.17 -7.80
CA LEU A 111 6.72 -9.06 -7.77
C LEU A 111 7.39 -10.37 -7.36
N THR A 112 6.77 -11.15 -6.48
CA THR A 112 7.24 -12.50 -6.14
C THR A 112 7.22 -13.40 -7.38
N ALA A 113 6.13 -13.38 -8.16
CA ALA A 113 6.03 -14.14 -9.39
C ALA A 113 7.07 -13.70 -10.44
N VAL A 114 7.28 -12.40 -10.63
CA VAL A 114 8.36 -11.87 -11.50
C VAL A 114 9.72 -12.39 -11.05
N GLY A 115 10.00 -12.37 -9.74
CA GLY A 115 11.25 -12.92 -9.18
C GLY A 115 11.38 -14.45 -9.30
N GLU A 116 10.28 -15.19 -9.40
CA GLU A 116 10.27 -16.63 -9.68
C GLU A 116 10.58 -16.89 -11.15
N MET A 117 9.94 -16.19 -12.09
CA MET A 117 10.21 -16.32 -13.53
C MET A 117 11.64 -15.89 -13.87
N ALA A 118 12.14 -14.82 -13.26
CA ALA A 118 13.54 -14.38 -13.41
C ALA A 118 14.55 -15.43 -12.93
N ARG A 119 14.14 -16.40 -12.11
CA ARG A 119 14.95 -17.54 -11.65
C ARG A 119 14.69 -18.81 -12.47
N GLY A 120 13.86 -18.76 -13.51
CA GLY A 120 13.56 -19.87 -14.42
C GLY A 120 12.41 -20.76 -13.94
N ALA A 121 11.54 -20.29 -13.05
CA ALA A 121 10.29 -20.99 -12.78
C ALA A 121 9.38 -20.96 -14.02
N THR A 122 8.56 -21.99 -14.21
CA THR A 122 7.62 -22.07 -15.34
C THR A 122 6.21 -21.60 -15.00
N ALA A 123 5.91 -21.43 -13.70
CA ALA A 123 4.63 -20.96 -13.20
C ALA A 123 4.81 -20.31 -11.81
N PRO A 124 3.94 -19.36 -11.40
CA PRO A 124 3.99 -18.78 -10.07
C PRO A 124 3.67 -19.81 -9.00
N SER A 125 4.35 -19.75 -7.86
CA SER A 125 4.08 -20.63 -6.71
C SER A 125 2.69 -20.40 -6.09
N VAL A 126 2.16 -19.18 -6.25
CA VAL A 126 0.78 -18.82 -5.88
C VAL A 126 0.06 -18.29 -7.12
N PRO A 127 -0.85 -19.08 -7.71
CA PRO A 127 -1.64 -18.64 -8.85
C PRO A 127 -2.52 -17.43 -8.50
N ALA A 128 -2.65 -16.49 -9.44
CA ALA A 128 -3.60 -15.39 -9.30
C ALA A 128 -5.05 -15.91 -9.41
N VAL A 129 -5.88 -15.56 -8.43
CA VAL A 129 -7.30 -15.92 -8.38
C VAL A 129 -8.12 -14.64 -8.58
N TRP A 130 -8.78 -14.54 -9.74
CA TRP A 130 -9.48 -13.33 -10.21
C TRP A 130 -10.93 -13.20 -9.74
N GLU A 131 -11.32 -13.97 -8.74
CA GLU A 131 -12.69 -14.05 -8.22
C GLU A 131 -13.13 -12.79 -7.45
N ARG A 132 -13.05 -11.62 -8.09
CA ARG A 132 -13.36 -10.32 -7.49
C ARG A 132 -14.81 -10.24 -6.97
N TYR A 133 -15.70 -11.04 -7.56
CA TYR A 133 -17.11 -11.15 -7.15
C TYR A 133 -17.31 -11.55 -5.67
N VAL A 134 -16.33 -12.18 -5.01
CA VAL A 134 -16.42 -12.55 -3.59
C VAL A 134 -16.55 -11.34 -2.66
N LEU A 135 -16.18 -10.15 -3.14
CA LEU A 135 -16.32 -8.87 -2.43
C LEU A 135 -17.49 -8.03 -2.95
N ASN A 136 -18.39 -8.59 -3.76
CA ASN A 136 -19.61 -7.89 -4.16
C ASN A 136 -20.44 -7.49 -2.94
N ALA A 137 -21.06 -6.30 -3.02
CA ALA A 137 -22.00 -5.85 -2.01
C ALA A 137 -23.17 -6.84 -1.87
N ARG A 138 -23.67 -6.97 -0.63
CA ARG A 138 -24.87 -7.76 -0.34
C ARG A 138 -26.08 -7.18 -1.10
N ASN A 139 -27.04 -8.05 -1.44
CA ASN A 139 -28.30 -7.65 -2.04
C ASN A 139 -29.49 -8.16 -1.18
N PRO A 140 -30.22 -7.27 -0.47
CA PRO A 140 -30.04 -5.81 -0.44
C PRO A 140 -28.79 -5.39 0.37
N PRO A 141 -28.25 -4.18 0.15
CA PRO A 141 -27.17 -3.64 0.95
C PRO A 141 -27.54 -3.60 2.43
N ARG A 142 -26.60 -3.97 3.30
CA ARG A 142 -26.79 -3.97 4.76
C ARG A 142 -25.58 -3.36 5.46
N VAL A 143 -25.76 -2.14 5.95
CA VAL A 143 -24.78 -1.44 6.80
C VAL A 143 -24.94 -1.93 8.24
N THR A 144 -23.87 -2.44 8.85
CA THR A 144 -23.88 -3.01 10.21
C THR A 144 -23.21 -2.13 11.24
N CYS A 145 -22.44 -1.13 10.82
CA CYS A 145 -21.74 -0.19 11.67
C CYS A 145 -21.60 1.19 10.98
N THR A 146 -21.21 2.19 11.76
CA THR A 146 -20.87 3.51 11.22
C THR A 146 -19.50 3.46 10.57
N HIS A 147 -19.43 3.82 9.28
CA HIS A 147 -18.19 3.92 8.53
C HIS A 147 -17.63 5.35 8.61
N ARG A 148 -16.82 5.62 9.63
CA ARG A 148 -16.17 6.92 9.85
C ARG A 148 -15.23 7.31 8.71
N GLU A 149 -14.73 6.33 7.98
CA GLU A 149 -13.85 6.48 6.81
C GLU A 149 -14.56 7.04 5.57
N TYR A 150 -15.89 6.98 5.52
CA TYR A 150 -16.71 7.50 4.41
C TYR A 150 -17.57 8.70 4.81
N GLU A 151 -17.35 9.28 6.00
CA GLU A 151 -18.04 10.50 6.40
C GLU A 151 -17.61 11.67 5.53
N GLU A 152 -18.59 12.40 4.99
CA GLU A 152 -18.34 13.68 4.34
C GLU A 152 -17.93 14.71 5.39
N ILE A 153 -16.66 15.11 5.35
CA ILE A 153 -16.12 16.18 6.19
C ILE A 153 -16.20 17.46 5.35
N ALA A 154 -16.80 18.51 5.91
CA ALA A 154 -16.86 19.81 5.24
C ALA A 154 -15.45 20.26 4.82
N ASP A 155 -15.29 20.60 3.54
CA ASP A 155 -14.02 21.07 2.96
C ASP A 155 -13.68 22.46 3.49
N ASN A 156 -13.12 22.49 4.70
CA ASN A 156 -12.51 23.69 5.24
C ASN A 156 -11.14 23.82 4.56
N LYS A 157 -11.12 24.53 3.43
CA LYS A 157 -9.93 24.87 2.60
C LYS A 157 -8.68 25.31 3.39
N ALA A 158 -8.84 25.70 4.66
CA ALA A 158 -7.76 26.05 5.57
C ALA A 158 -6.88 24.87 6.03
N THR A 159 -7.27 23.61 5.79
CA THR A 159 -6.61 22.43 6.42
C THR A 159 -5.84 21.53 5.45
N ILE A 160 -6.03 21.69 4.14
CA ILE A 160 -5.36 20.86 3.12
C ILE A 160 -4.09 21.57 2.67
N ILE A 161 -2.94 21.05 3.11
CA ILE A 161 -1.64 21.51 2.63
C ILE A 161 -1.44 20.96 1.21
N PRO A 162 -1.19 21.80 0.19
CA PRO A 162 -0.91 21.33 -1.16
C PRO A 162 0.27 20.35 -1.16
N PRO A 163 0.23 19.28 -1.98
CA PRO A 163 1.34 18.32 -2.06
C PRO A 163 2.68 18.98 -2.38
N ASP A 164 2.69 20.01 -3.23
CA ASP A 164 3.88 20.75 -3.63
C ASP A 164 4.52 21.55 -2.47
N ASP A 165 3.74 21.84 -1.43
CA ASP A 165 4.21 22.51 -0.21
C ASP A 165 4.68 21.52 0.87
N MET A 166 4.55 20.21 0.62
CA MET A 166 4.93 19.17 1.59
C MET A 166 6.35 18.68 1.37
N ALA A 167 7.17 18.74 2.42
CA ALA A 167 8.49 18.12 2.43
C ALA A 167 8.38 16.61 2.72
N HIS A 168 8.92 15.77 1.84
CA HIS A 168 9.07 14.33 2.12
C HIS A 168 10.30 14.06 3.00
N ARG A 169 10.12 13.34 4.11
CA ARG A 169 11.17 13.00 5.08
C ARG A 169 11.00 11.58 5.59
N SER A 170 12.13 10.91 5.82
CA SER A 170 12.16 9.56 6.38
C SER A 170 12.63 9.60 7.83
N PHE A 171 11.99 8.79 8.67
CA PHE A 171 12.36 8.61 10.07
C PHE A 171 12.62 7.12 10.32
N PHE A 172 13.79 6.80 10.87
CA PHE A 172 14.20 5.43 11.13
C PHE A 172 14.02 5.11 12.61
N PHE A 173 13.30 4.02 12.88
CA PHE A 173 13.08 3.51 14.23
C PHE A 173 13.78 2.17 14.40
N GLY A 174 14.94 2.20 15.02
CA GLY A 174 15.74 1.01 15.33
C GLY A 174 15.28 0.32 16.63
N PRO A 175 15.97 -0.77 17.00
CA PRO A 175 15.64 -1.52 18.21
C PRO A 175 15.64 -0.68 19.49
N SER A 176 16.55 0.30 19.61
CA SER A 176 16.63 1.23 20.74
C SER A 176 15.40 2.12 20.83
N GLU A 177 14.99 2.74 19.72
CA GLU A 177 13.84 3.65 19.68
C GLU A 177 12.55 2.89 19.95
N ILE A 178 12.37 1.70 19.35
CA ILE A 178 11.21 0.85 19.61
C ILE A 178 11.18 0.38 21.06
N SER A 179 12.33 0.02 21.64
CA SER A 179 12.42 -0.36 23.06
C SER A 179 12.05 0.80 23.98
N ALA A 180 12.50 2.02 23.67
CA ALA A 180 12.13 3.22 24.41
C ALA A 180 10.62 3.49 24.35
N LEU A 181 10.01 3.40 23.17
CA LEU A 181 8.56 3.54 23.00
C LEU A 181 7.78 2.48 23.78
N ARG A 182 8.24 1.22 23.77
CA ARG A 182 7.61 0.12 24.52
C ARG A 182 7.56 0.37 26.02
N LYS A 183 8.54 1.08 26.61
CA LYS A 183 8.55 1.44 28.03
C LYS A 183 7.46 2.45 28.42
N LEU A 184 6.92 3.20 27.45
CA LEU A 184 5.83 4.15 27.67
C LEU A 184 4.45 3.46 27.65
N ILE A 185 4.40 2.18 27.28
CA ILE A 185 3.15 1.45 27.08
C ILE A 185 2.68 0.80 28.39
N PRO A 186 1.41 0.98 28.78
CA PRO A 186 0.85 0.32 29.96
C PRO A 186 0.98 -1.22 29.90
N PRO A 187 1.15 -1.92 31.04
CA PRO A 187 1.33 -3.37 31.06
C PRO A 187 0.22 -4.16 30.35
N HIS A 188 -1.04 -3.73 30.43
CA HIS A 188 -2.17 -4.39 29.76
C HIS A 188 -2.14 -4.26 28.23
N LEU A 189 -1.31 -3.36 27.69
CA LEU A 189 -1.07 -3.15 26.26
C LEU A 189 0.32 -3.62 25.81
N SER A 190 1.06 -4.33 26.67
CA SER A 190 2.43 -4.79 26.38
C SER A 190 2.57 -5.67 25.13
N HIS A 191 1.49 -6.36 24.74
CA HIS A 191 1.42 -7.23 23.56
C HIS A 191 1.14 -6.49 22.24
N CYS A 192 1.06 -5.15 22.25
CA CYS A 192 0.90 -4.40 21.00
C CYS A 192 2.11 -4.60 20.06
N SER A 193 1.80 -4.74 18.78
CA SER A 193 2.76 -4.79 17.69
C SER A 193 3.53 -3.48 17.56
N THR A 194 4.72 -3.54 16.96
CA THR A 194 5.50 -2.33 16.66
C THR A 194 4.74 -1.37 15.75
N PHE A 195 3.97 -1.89 14.80
CA PHE A 195 3.12 -1.09 13.91
C PHE A 195 2.04 -0.30 14.69
N GLU A 196 1.32 -0.94 15.61
CA GLU A 196 0.32 -0.27 16.45
C GLU A 196 0.96 0.84 17.29
N ILE A 197 2.11 0.56 17.92
CA ILE A 197 2.86 1.52 18.74
C ILE A 197 3.28 2.74 17.91
N LEU A 198 3.91 2.52 16.75
CA LEU A 198 4.35 3.62 15.89
C LEU A 198 3.18 4.43 15.35
N THR A 199 2.08 3.78 14.96
CA THR A 199 0.87 4.44 14.48
C THR A 199 0.31 5.39 15.53
N ALA A 200 0.17 4.94 16.78
CA ALA A 200 -0.30 5.78 17.88
C ALA A 200 0.67 6.94 18.19
N CYS A 201 1.97 6.67 18.23
CA CYS A 201 3.00 7.70 18.40
C CYS A 201 2.90 8.78 17.32
N LEU A 202 2.88 8.38 16.06
CA LEU A 202 2.85 9.30 14.92
C LEU A 202 1.56 10.12 14.90
N TRP A 203 0.42 9.52 15.27
CA TRP A 203 -0.85 10.24 15.38
C TRP A 203 -0.78 11.36 16.43
N ILE A 204 -0.24 11.06 17.61
CA ILE A 204 -0.02 12.04 18.68
C ILE A 204 0.97 13.12 18.23
N CYS A 205 2.15 12.72 17.76
CA CYS A 205 3.21 13.64 17.34
C CYS A 205 2.74 14.58 16.22
N ARG A 206 2.05 14.05 15.20
CA ARG A 206 1.48 14.87 14.11
C ARG A 206 0.45 15.85 14.64
N THR A 207 -0.40 15.44 15.55
CA THR A 207 -1.41 16.31 16.16
C THR A 207 -0.75 17.44 16.96
N ILE A 208 0.26 17.11 17.78
CA ILE A 208 1.06 18.09 18.53
C ILE A 208 1.75 19.09 17.59
N ALA A 209 2.35 18.60 16.49
CA ALA A 209 3.06 19.45 15.55
C ALA A 209 2.13 20.43 14.81
N LEU A 210 0.89 20.03 14.52
CA LEU A 210 -0.09 20.88 13.84
C LEU A 210 -0.76 21.91 14.75
N GLN A 211 -0.74 21.68 16.08
CA GLN A 211 -1.39 22.54 17.08
C GLN A 211 -2.83 22.99 16.72
N PRO A 212 -3.71 22.08 16.27
CA PRO A 212 -5.10 22.45 15.97
C PRO A 212 -5.88 22.85 17.23
N ASP A 213 -7.07 23.42 17.01
CA ASP A 213 -8.02 23.67 18.11
C ASP A 213 -8.27 22.37 18.91
N PRO A 214 -8.31 22.41 20.26
CA PRO A 214 -8.48 21.21 21.07
C PRO A 214 -9.76 20.39 20.78
N THR A 215 -10.79 21.01 20.20
CA THR A 215 -12.05 20.34 19.82
C THR A 215 -12.00 19.73 18.42
N ALA A 216 -10.97 20.04 17.62
CA ALA A 216 -10.84 19.53 16.27
C ALA A 216 -10.72 18.00 16.27
N GLU A 217 -11.48 17.35 15.39
CA GLU A 217 -11.38 15.91 15.18
C GLU A 217 -10.11 15.57 14.40
N MET A 218 -9.30 14.70 15.00
CA MET A 218 -8.13 14.12 14.37
C MET A 218 -8.49 12.68 14.01
N ARG A 219 -8.31 12.34 12.73
CA ARG A 219 -8.56 10.98 12.22
C ARG A 219 -7.25 10.29 11.88
N ILE A 220 -7.15 9.00 12.15
CA ILE A 220 -6.11 8.13 11.58
C ILE A 220 -6.77 6.94 10.88
N ILE A 221 -6.37 6.70 9.63
CA ILE A 221 -6.85 5.60 8.80
C ILE A 221 -5.71 4.61 8.65
N CYS A 222 -5.99 3.33 8.90
CA CYS A 222 -5.02 2.25 8.71
C CYS A 222 -5.56 1.24 7.71
N LEU A 223 -4.79 0.95 6.66
CA LEU A 223 -5.15 -0.09 5.71
C LEU A 223 -4.94 -1.46 6.34
N VAL A 224 -5.98 -2.29 6.35
CA VAL A 224 -5.98 -3.63 6.94
C VAL A 224 -6.21 -4.66 5.85
N ASN A 225 -5.22 -5.52 5.61
CA ASN A 225 -5.37 -6.64 4.68
C ASN A 225 -6.49 -7.58 5.15
N ALA A 226 -7.48 -7.80 4.29
CA ALA A 226 -8.62 -8.69 4.53
C ALA A 226 -8.27 -10.17 4.36
N ARG A 227 -7.22 -10.48 3.58
CA ARG A 227 -6.78 -11.85 3.33
C ARG A 227 -6.38 -12.49 4.66
N GLY A 228 -7.01 -13.62 4.99
CA GLY A 228 -6.76 -14.35 6.25
C GLY A 228 -7.44 -13.77 7.50
N LYS A 229 -8.29 -12.74 7.39
CA LYS A 229 -9.02 -12.16 8.54
C LYS A 229 -10.32 -12.88 8.90
N PHE A 230 -10.83 -13.72 8.00
CA PHE A 230 -12.10 -14.44 8.16
C PHE A 230 -11.88 -15.90 8.54
N ASN A 231 -12.82 -16.45 9.31
CA ASN A 231 -12.88 -17.88 9.61
C ASN A 231 -14.32 -18.39 9.40
N PRO A 232 -14.59 -19.19 8.34
CA PRO A 232 -13.63 -19.66 7.33
C PRO A 232 -13.07 -18.52 6.46
N PRO A 233 -11.91 -18.71 5.79
CA PRO A 233 -11.33 -17.68 4.93
C PRO A 233 -12.29 -17.25 3.82
N LEU A 234 -12.59 -15.96 3.74
CA LEU A 234 -13.44 -15.37 2.69
C LEU A 234 -12.67 -15.24 1.36
N LEU A 235 -11.41 -14.81 1.44
CA LEU A 235 -10.56 -14.61 0.27
C LEU A 235 -9.65 -15.82 0.06
N PRO A 236 -9.58 -16.40 -1.15
CA PRO A 236 -8.64 -17.48 -1.44
C PRO A 236 -7.19 -16.99 -1.32
N ARG A 237 -6.26 -17.94 -1.08
CA ARG A 237 -4.82 -17.62 -0.90
C ARG A 237 -4.24 -16.81 -2.05
N GLY A 238 -4.69 -17.05 -3.28
CA GLY A 238 -4.25 -16.34 -4.48
C GLY A 238 -5.12 -15.15 -4.89
N TYR A 239 -6.10 -14.73 -4.08
CA TYR A 239 -7.03 -13.65 -4.42
C TYR A 239 -6.30 -12.40 -4.91
N TYR A 240 -6.57 -12.02 -6.15
CA TYR A 240 -5.88 -10.93 -6.81
C TYR A 240 -6.79 -9.73 -7.06
N GLY A 241 -6.32 -8.56 -6.61
CA GLY A 241 -7.09 -7.33 -6.59
C GLY A 241 -6.93 -6.58 -5.28
N ASN A 242 -7.79 -5.59 -5.05
CA ASN A 242 -7.91 -4.92 -3.76
C ASN A 242 -8.72 -5.80 -2.80
N GLY A 243 -8.16 -6.07 -1.63
CA GLY A 243 -8.75 -6.87 -0.57
C GLY A 243 -8.28 -6.35 0.79
N PHE A 244 -8.61 -5.09 1.09
CA PHE A 244 -8.29 -4.43 2.35
C PHE A 244 -9.47 -3.59 2.85
N GLY A 245 -9.53 -3.34 4.15
CA GLY A 245 -10.39 -2.33 4.76
C GLY A 245 -9.59 -1.11 5.15
N ALA A 246 -10.24 0.06 5.24
CA ALA A 246 -9.61 1.31 5.65
C ALA A 246 -10.31 1.92 6.88
N PRO A 247 -10.40 1.19 8.02
CA PRO A 247 -11.05 1.70 9.22
C PRO A 247 -10.37 2.98 9.72
N ALA A 248 -11.18 3.90 10.23
CA ALA A 248 -10.73 5.16 10.82
C ALA A 248 -10.92 5.18 12.34
N ALA A 249 -9.87 5.59 13.08
CA ALA A 249 -9.99 5.97 14.49
C ALA A 249 -10.09 7.49 14.57
N VAL A 250 -10.92 7.97 15.50
CA VAL A 250 -11.19 9.39 15.71
C VAL A 250 -10.96 9.73 17.17
N ALA A 251 -10.28 10.85 17.41
CA ALA A 251 -10.12 11.47 18.72
C ALA A 251 -10.08 12.99 18.54
N THR A 252 -10.38 13.75 19.59
CA THR A 252 -10.15 15.19 19.55
C THR A 252 -8.66 15.50 19.73
N ALA A 253 -8.19 16.62 19.19
CA ALA A 253 -6.81 17.06 19.40
C ALA A 253 -6.49 17.22 20.90
N GLY A 254 -7.42 17.77 21.68
CA GLY A 254 -7.30 17.94 23.12
C GLY A 254 -7.10 16.62 23.87
N GLU A 255 -7.71 15.54 23.42
CA GLU A 255 -7.48 14.20 23.98
C GLU A 255 -6.09 13.68 23.64
N LEU A 256 -5.65 13.84 22.40
CA LEU A 256 -4.31 13.40 21.96
C LEU A 256 -3.18 14.20 22.62
N PHE A 257 -3.41 15.46 22.99
CA PHE A 257 -2.44 16.25 23.74
C PHE A 257 -2.27 15.82 25.20
N LYS A 258 -3.37 15.41 25.85
CA LYS A 258 -3.44 15.27 27.31
C LYS A 258 -3.40 13.82 27.79
N LYS A 259 -3.91 12.89 26.99
CA LYS A 259 -4.02 11.48 27.38
C LYS A 259 -2.70 10.74 27.09
N PRO A 260 -2.36 9.70 27.87
CA PRO A 260 -1.17 8.89 27.60
C PRO A 260 -1.31 8.14 26.28
N ILE A 261 -0.17 7.72 25.72
CA ILE A 261 -0.11 6.93 24.47
C ILE A 261 -1.02 5.70 24.46
N GLY A 262 -1.27 5.10 25.62
CA GLY A 262 -2.20 3.98 25.78
C GLY A 262 -3.61 4.27 25.24
N TYR A 263 -4.09 5.52 25.36
CA TYR A 263 -5.39 5.92 24.82
C TYR A 263 -5.43 5.85 23.29
N ALA A 264 -4.46 6.45 22.61
CA ALA A 264 -4.36 6.38 21.15
C ALA A 264 -4.14 4.94 20.67
N LEU A 265 -3.41 4.12 21.43
CA LEU A 265 -3.24 2.71 21.14
C LEU A 265 -4.54 1.91 21.24
N GLU A 266 -5.34 2.12 22.28
CA GLU A 266 -6.63 1.44 22.43
C GLU A 266 -7.57 1.76 21.27
N LEU A 267 -7.62 3.02 20.84
CA LEU A 267 -8.36 3.43 19.65
C LEU A 267 -7.81 2.77 18.37
N GLY A 268 -6.49 2.78 18.19
CA GLY A 268 -5.84 2.15 17.04
C GLY A 268 -6.08 0.63 16.98
N LYS A 269 -6.04 -0.06 18.12
CA LYS A 269 -6.34 -1.51 18.19
C LYS A 269 -7.75 -1.82 17.71
N ALA A 270 -8.73 -1.00 18.06
CA ALA A 270 -10.11 -1.21 17.64
C ALA A 270 -10.23 -1.31 16.10
N LEU A 271 -9.38 -0.61 15.34
CA LEU A 271 -9.32 -0.69 13.87
C LEU A 271 -9.01 -2.09 13.35
N PHE A 272 -8.10 -2.80 14.01
CA PHE A 272 -7.62 -4.10 13.54
C PHE A 272 -8.56 -5.26 13.92
N TYR A 273 -9.41 -5.07 14.94
CA TYR A 273 -10.34 -6.08 15.44
C TYR A 273 -11.80 -5.86 15.00
N SER A 274 -12.21 -4.63 14.67
CA SER A 274 -13.55 -4.33 14.14
C SER A 274 -13.73 -4.70 12.67
N SER A 275 -12.63 -4.89 11.93
CA SER A 275 -12.60 -5.19 10.48
C SER A 275 -13.21 -6.53 10.05
N ARG A 276 -13.93 -7.23 10.93
CA ARG A 276 -14.71 -8.45 10.59
C ARG A 276 -15.90 -8.19 9.68
N ASP A 277 -16.24 -6.92 9.44
CA ASP A 277 -17.39 -6.50 8.65
C ASP A 277 -17.03 -6.01 7.23
N LEU A 278 -16.02 -6.56 6.54
CA LEU A 278 -15.72 -6.12 5.15
C LEU A 278 -16.89 -6.34 4.15
N HIS A 279 -17.91 -7.13 4.50
CA HIS A 279 -19.13 -7.24 3.69
C HIS A 279 -20.05 -6.00 3.78
N SER A 280 -19.78 -5.05 4.69
CA SER A 280 -20.51 -3.77 4.80
C SER A 280 -19.87 -2.67 3.94
N VAL A 281 -18.57 -2.80 3.69
CA VAL A 281 -17.83 -2.00 2.74
C VAL A 281 -17.95 -2.68 1.39
N GLY A 282 -18.85 -2.20 0.53
CA GLY A 282 -18.76 -2.52 -0.88
C GLY A 282 -17.41 -1.99 -1.37
N LEU A 283 -16.36 -2.82 -1.30
CA LEU A 283 -15.19 -2.61 -2.13
C LEU A 283 -15.74 -2.76 -3.54
N GLU A 284 -15.91 -1.64 -4.23
CA GLU A 284 -16.24 -1.60 -5.65
C GLU A 284 -15.16 -2.41 -6.36
N THR A 285 -15.44 -3.69 -6.50
CA THR A 285 -14.66 -4.58 -7.32
C THR A 285 -15.07 -4.26 -8.73
N SER A 286 -14.09 -3.72 -9.46
CA SER A 286 -14.08 -3.70 -10.91
C SER A 286 -14.46 -5.09 -11.40
N GLY A 287 -15.69 -5.21 -11.89
CA GLY A 287 -16.20 -6.44 -12.50
C GLY A 287 -15.41 -6.70 -13.77
N THR A 288 -14.99 -7.94 -13.94
CA THR A 288 -14.55 -8.49 -15.23
C THR A 288 -15.66 -8.37 -16.26
#